data_AF-A0A4Q3RSH8-F1
#
_entry.id   AF-A0A4Q3RSH8-F1
#
_cell.length_a   1.000
_cell.length_b   1.000
_cell.length_c   1.000
_cell.angle_alpha   90.00
_cell.angle_beta   90.00
_cell.angle_gamma   90.00
#
_symmetry.space_group_name_H-M   'P 1'
#
loop_
_entity.id
_entity.type
_entity.pdbx_description
1 polymer ?
#
loop_
_entity_poly.entity_id
_entity_poly.type
_entity_poly.pdbx_seq_one_letter_code
_entity_poly.pdbx_strand_id
1 'polypeptide(L)' 'MGSDPLPTVIGKASFDHDRHRPGAVGRARALRRDMTASEGKLWKALRALKLGIRRQAPMGRYIADFIHHG' A
#
# COMPACT_ATOMS: atom_id res chain seq x y z
N MET A 1 3.49 -25.20 41.65
CA MET A 1 4.37 -24.18 41.01
C MET A 1 4.27 -24.40 39.50
N GLY A 2 3.24 -23.80 38.89
CA GLY A 2 2.98 -23.92 37.45
C GLY A 2 3.88 -22.97 36.69
N SER A 3 4.59 -23.52 35.72
CA SER A 3 5.42 -22.79 34.76
C SER A 3 4.51 -22.01 33.80
N ASP A 4 4.45 -20.69 33.94
CA ASP A 4 3.89 -19.80 32.92
C ASP A 4 4.94 -19.58 31.82
N PRO A 5 4.72 -20.01 30.57
CA PRO A 5 5.61 -19.63 29.49
C PRO A 5 5.34 -18.17 29.09
N LEU A 6 6.42 -17.39 28.97
CA LEU A 6 6.38 -16.02 28.46
C LEU A 6 5.77 -15.99 27.05
N PRO A 7 4.97 -14.95 26.70
CA PRO A 7 4.42 -14.82 25.36
C PRO A 7 5.55 -14.63 24.35
N THR A 8 5.83 -15.70 23.60
CA THR A 8 6.66 -15.67 22.39
C THR A 8 5.86 -14.99 21.28
N VAL A 9 5.78 -13.66 21.31
CA VAL A 9 5.34 -12.90 20.15
C VAL A 9 6.57 -12.35 19.44
N ILE A 10 7.27 -13.25 18.74
CA ILE A 10 8.07 -12.87 17.59
C ILE A 10 7.07 -12.58 16.47
N GLY A 11 6.46 -11.39 16.53
CA GLY A 11 5.72 -10.84 15.41
C GLY A 11 6.73 -10.44 14.34
N LYS A 12 7.14 -11.41 13.51
CA LYS A 12 7.70 -11.10 12.19
C LYS A 12 6.63 -10.25 11.52
N ALA A 13 6.85 -8.95 11.45
CA ALA A 13 6.05 -8.05 10.64
C ALA A 13 6.31 -8.47 9.20
N SER A 14 5.67 -9.57 8.80
CA SER A 14 5.40 -9.86 7.42
C SER A 14 4.69 -8.61 6.95
N PHE A 15 5.41 -7.86 6.13
CA PHE A 15 4.86 -6.95 5.16
C PHE A 15 3.92 -7.79 4.27
N ASP A 16 2.79 -8.21 4.84
CA ASP A 16 1.63 -8.82 4.18
C ASP A 16 1.02 -7.69 3.35
N HIS A 17 1.78 -7.28 2.33
CA HIS A 17 1.43 -6.22 1.40
C HIS A 17 0.16 -6.59 0.66
N ASP A 18 -0.20 -7.87 0.58
CA ASP A 18 -1.37 -8.36 -0.13
C ASP A 18 -2.66 -8.33 0.73
N ARG A 19 -2.55 -8.28 2.06
CA ARG A 19 -3.72 -8.14 2.95
C ARG A 19 -4.02 -6.67 3.22
N HIS A 20 -4.69 -6.05 2.27
CA HIS A 20 -5.29 -4.73 2.44
C HIS A 20 -6.57 -4.80 3.26
N ARG A 21 -6.88 -3.74 4.01
CA ARG A 21 -8.18 -3.64 4.71
C ARG A 21 -9.36 -3.79 3.73
N PRO A 22 -10.47 -4.44 4.15
CA PRO A 22 -11.71 -4.42 3.39
C PRO A 22 -12.10 -2.97 3.04
N GLY A 23 -12.45 -2.73 1.78
CA GLY A 23 -12.77 -1.38 1.26
C GLY A 23 -11.58 -0.54 0.78
N ALA A 24 -10.33 -0.95 1.05
CA ALA A 24 -9.15 -0.22 0.58
C ALA A 24 -9.07 -0.15 -0.96
N VAL A 25 -9.54 -1.19 -1.66
CA VAL A 25 -9.64 -1.21 -3.12
C VAL A 25 -10.66 -0.18 -3.63
N GLY A 26 -11.81 -0.06 -2.97
CA GLY A 26 -12.85 0.92 -3.32
C GLY A 26 -12.34 2.35 -3.14
N ARG A 27 -11.72 2.63 -1.99
CA ARG A 27 -11.09 3.93 -1.72
C ARG A 27 -9.96 4.23 -2.70
N ALA A 28 -9.12 3.25 -3.04
CA ALA A 28 -8.07 3.41 -4.04
C ALA A 28 -8.64 3.73 -5.44
N ARG A 29 -9.81 3.18 -5.80
CA ARG A 29 -10.48 3.53 -7.06
C ARG A 29 -11.02 4.96 -7.04
N ALA A 30 -11.59 5.42 -5.94
CA ALA A 30 -12.02 6.80 -5.78
C ALA A 30 -10.83 7.77 -5.90
N LEU A 31 -9.72 7.50 -5.18
CA LEU A 31 -8.51 8.32 -5.24
C LEU A 31 -7.88 8.39 -6.64
N ARG A 32 -8.05 7.35 -7.48
CA ARG A 32 -7.59 7.41 -8.89
C ARG A 32 -8.42 8.35 -9.76
N ARG A 33 -9.68 8.60 -9.39
CA ARG A 33 -10.59 9.52 -10.09
C ARG A 33 -10.39 10.95 -9.59
N ASP A 34 -10.21 11.10 -8.29
CA ASP A 34 -10.14 12.40 -7.62
C ASP A 34 -8.70 12.86 -7.35
N MET A 35 -7.77 12.46 -8.23
CA MET A 35 -6.35 12.84 -8.13
C MET A 35 -6.18 14.36 -8.23
N THR A 36 -5.28 14.91 -7.43
CA THR A 36 -4.92 16.32 -7.52
C THR A 36 -4.21 16.62 -8.85
N ALA A 37 -4.25 17.87 -9.30
CA ALA A 37 -3.59 18.26 -10.55
C ALA A 37 -2.07 18.03 -10.53
N SER A 38 -1.43 18.20 -9.37
CA SER A 38 -0.02 17.90 -9.13
C SER A 38 0.26 16.40 -9.26
N GLU A 39 -0.53 15.54 -8.62
CA GLU A 39 -0.42 14.08 -8.75
C GLU A 39 -0.63 13.64 -10.20
N GLY A 40 -1.58 14.24 -10.92
CA GLY A 40 -1.83 13.99 -12.34
C GLY A 40 -0.62 14.28 -13.22
N LYS A 41 0.04 15.42 -13.00
CA LYS A 41 1.28 15.78 -13.71
C LYS A 41 2.41 14.79 -13.38
N LEU A 42 2.60 14.47 -12.11
CA LEU A 42 3.60 13.50 -11.67
C LEU A 42 3.36 12.11 -12.28
N TRP A 43 2.10 11.64 -12.29
CA TRP A 43 1.75 10.35 -12.88
C TRP A 43 2.08 10.28 -14.37
N LYS A 44 1.82 11.35 -15.13
CA LYS A 44 2.19 11.41 -16.55
C LYS A 44 3.70 11.27 -16.76
N ALA A 45 4.50 11.95 -15.94
CA ALA A 45 5.96 11.84 -15.99
C ALA A 45 6.43 10.42 -15.63
N LEU A 46 5.95 9.85 -14.51
CA LEU A 46 6.33 8.50 -14.07
C LEU A 46 5.93 7.41 -15.08
N ARG A 47 4.77 7.56 -15.74
CA ARG A 47 4.33 6.66 -16.82
C ARG A 47 5.22 6.70 -18.04
N ALA A 48 5.75 7.86 -18.40
CA ALA A 48 6.67 8.01 -19.52
C ALA A 48 7.99 7.27 -19.28
N LEU A 49 8.43 7.17 -18.03
CA LEU A 49 9.67 6.49 -17.64
C LEU A 49 9.58 4.95 -17.66
N LYS A 50 8.38 4.37 -17.83
CA LYS A 50 8.13 2.91 -17.89
C LYS A 50 8.72 2.10 -16.72
N LEU A 51 8.84 2.71 -15.54
CA LEU A 51 9.44 2.11 -14.34
C LEU A 51 8.54 1.07 -13.62
N GLY A 52 7.48 0.55 -14.24
CA GLY A 52 6.58 -0.39 -13.53
C GLY A 52 5.83 0.17 -12.31
N ILE A 53 5.77 1.51 -12.17
CA ILE A 53 5.12 2.17 -11.02
C ILE A 53 3.59 1.98 -11.08
N ARG A 54 3.00 1.57 -9.95
CA ARG A 54 1.55 1.52 -9.75
C ARG A 54 1.10 2.76 -8.99
N ARG A 55 -0.05 3.31 -9.36
CA ARG A 55 -0.68 4.43 -8.65
C ARG A 55 -1.83 3.98 -7.75
N GLN A 56 -1.96 4.66 -6.60
CA GLN A 56 -3.03 4.46 -5.62
C GLN A 56 -3.12 2.99 -5.21
N ALA A 57 -1.98 2.40 -4.84
CA ALA A 57 -1.92 1.01 -4.44
C ALA A 57 -2.24 0.91 -2.94
N PRO A 58 -3.24 0.10 -2.54
CA PRO A 58 -3.39 -0.18 -1.14
C PRO A 58 -2.13 -0.89 -0.61
N MET A 59 -1.79 -0.67 0.65
CA MET A 59 -0.64 -1.26 1.35
C MET A 59 -0.96 -1.36 2.83
N GLY A 60 -1.23 -2.57 3.31
CA GLY A 60 -1.73 -2.82 4.67
C GLY A 60 -2.91 -1.91 5.04
N ARG A 61 -2.66 -0.94 5.93
CA ARG A 61 -3.65 0.03 6.44
C ARG A 61 -3.76 1.31 5.62
N TYR A 62 -2.86 1.53 4.68
CA TYR A 62 -2.73 2.78 3.92
C TYR A 62 -2.98 2.56 2.42
N ILE A 63 -3.09 3.64 1.67
CA ILE A 63 -3.07 3.65 0.21
C ILE A 63 -1.94 4.58 -0.18
N ALA A 64 -0.93 4.07 -0.88
CA ALA A 64 0.14 4.89 -1.39
C ALA A 64 -0.24 5.45 -2.76
N ASP A 65 0.02 6.74 -2.96
CA ASP A 65 -0.27 7.41 -4.24
C ASP A 65 0.55 6.83 -5.39
N PHE A 66 1.80 6.42 -5.12
CA PHE A 66 2.69 5.74 -6.06
C PHE A 66 3.52 4.66 -5.35
N ILE A 67 3.70 3.51 -5.98
CA ILE A 67 4.62 2.45 -5.53
C ILE A 67 5.34 1.82 -6.70
N HIS A 68 6.62 1.52 -6.49
CA HIS A 68 7.42 0.62 -7.29
C HIS A 68 7.49 -0.75 -6.61
N HIS A 69 6.97 -1.79 -7.26
CA HIS A 69 7.22 -3.18 -6.85
C HIS A 69 8.37 -3.66 -7.73
N GLY A 70 9.61 -3.45 -7.27
CA GLY A 70 10.80 -4.00 -7.91
C GLY A 70 10.90 -5.49 -7.66
#